data_AF-A0A5B9VZX9-F1
#
_entry.id   AF-A0A5B9VZX9-F1
#
_cell.length_a   1.000
_cell.length_b   1.000
_cell.length_c   1.000
_cell.angle_alpha   90.00
_cell.angle_beta   90.00
_cell.angle_gamma   90.00
#
_symmetry.space_group_name_H-M   'P 1'
#
loop_
_entity.id
_entity.type
_entity.pdbx_description
1 polymer ?
#
loop_
_entity_poly.entity_id
_entity_poly.type
_entity_poly.pdbx_seq_one_letter_code
_entity_poly.pdbx_strand_id
1 'polypeptide(L)'
;MLLTGIVVLGLGLAPEGDGRATESEVRAAHQMLAGTWKILAVTDNGDSFGPEIVRRKIARDGTLRVTDRLVSHVNPETGETRTVAFTIDPSKFPRRIDLITDDDRTLPGIYKFEDDNLVVCYASREGRPRPVDFESPGGASVTLLRLRLTSGSPASSSAPVISDPPSRAPKLEDRADDDRTPAKTRQAAFSRLGQERKPSQGELTRDRDLLGGTWRVEAIEDDGQSLSADIIQAKIADGGLVRIGVRGISTVSPRDEEKRLWAYRIDPARSPKHIDITTQYDTVLKGIYTFQGDRLLLCIAKSEDQSRPTSFDAPNGSGQMFYKLRMVADSAATQGAPAEPKPQPRVMVRAARTVSRPASQVVAEPAPQPPVDEQARLESQIRGMLIGSWSMADRKGNVVVVFRPDGSFTSTRTYARRRLFEPDVVTSNGIWSYNRGVVSISVYGSNERNLLGHSLVSRIQSIGDDAMVAADNVGQLMTLRKIR
;
A
#
# COMPACT_ATOMS: atom_id res chain seq x y z
N MET A 1 -56.65 -44.69 53.26
CA MET A 1 -55.64 -45.40 54.07
C MET A 1 -54.80 -46.23 53.12
N LEU A 2 -53.48 -46.29 53.34
CA LEU A 2 -52.40 -46.75 52.45
C LEU A 2 -52.10 -45.85 51.25
N LEU A 3 -50.87 -45.66 50.76
CA LEU A 3 -49.48 -45.78 51.25
C LEU A 3 -48.65 -45.52 49.98
N THR A 4 -47.79 -44.50 49.91
CA THR A 4 -46.61 -44.37 48.99
C THR A 4 -46.16 -42.91 49.01
N GLY A 5 -44.90 -42.54 49.16
CA GLY A 5 -43.65 -43.27 49.27
C GLY A 5 -42.56 -42.19 49.12
N ILE A 6 -41.95 -41.78 50.23
CA ILE A 6 -40.83 -40.85 50.22
C ILE A 6 -39.59 -41.64 49.80
N VAL A 7 -39.06 -41.33 48.62
CA VAL A 7 -37.68 -41.71 48.25
C VAL A 7 -36.82 -40.48 48.45
N VAL A 8 -36.09 -40.48 49.58
CA VAL A 8 -34.89 -39.66 49.74
C VAL A 8 -33.76 -40.45 49.09
N LEU A 9 -33.18 -39.91 48.03
CA LEU A 9 -31.89 -40.33 47.49
C LEU A 9 -31.03 -39.07 47.44
N GLY A 10 -30.08 -39.02 48.36
CA GLY A 10 -29.10 -37.94 48.49
C GLY A 10 -27.99 -38.00 47.45
N LEU A 11 -27.07 -37.06 47.64
CA LEU A 11 -25.82 -36.82 46.92
C LEU A 11 -26.00 -36.28 45.49
N GLY A 12 -25.33 -35.21 45.07
CA GLY A 12 -24.19 -34.51 45.65
C GLY A 12 -24.34 -33.00 45.50
N LEU A 13 -23.92 -32.29 46.54
CA LEU A 13 -23.38 -30.95 46.40
C LEU A 13 -22.27 -31.02 45.36
N ALA A 14 -22.56 -30.60 44.12
CA ALA A 14 -21.51 -30.20 43.21
C ALA A 14 -20.71 -29.11 43.94
N PRO A 15 -19.38 -29.20 44.04
CA PRO A 15 -18.61 -28.07 44.51
C PRO A 15 -18.94 -26.92 43.56
N GLU A 16 -19.37 -25.79 44.11
CA GLU A 16 -19.33 -24.51 43.42
C GLU A 16 -17.88 -24.31 43.02
N GLY A 17 -17.56 -24.78 41.81
CA GLY A 17 -16.23 -24.68 41.26
C GLY A 17 -15.90 -23.20 41.19
N ASP A 18 -14.84 -22.83 41.92
CA ASP A 18 -14.05 -21.63 41.68
C ASP A 18 -14.14 -21.31 40.19
N GLY A 19 -14.59 -20.11 39.80
CA GLY A 19 -14.89 -19.74 38.41
C GLY A 19 -13.67 -19.69 37.46
N ARG A 20 -12.71 -20.61 37.63
CA ARG A 20 -11.54 -20.92 36.81
C ARG A 20 -11.87 -22.18 36.00
N ALA A 21 -11.49 -22.16 34.72
CA ALA A 21 -11.65 -23.34 33.86
C ALA A 21 -10.88 -24.54 34.43
N THR A 22 -11.51 -25.71 34.38
CA THR A 22 -10.87 -26.98 34.70
C THR A 22 -9.80 -27.32 33.65
N GLU A 23 -8.83 -28.16 34.03
CA GLU A 23 -7.75 -28.55 33.11
C GLU A 23 -8.27 -29.28 31.86
N SER A 24 -9.36 -30.05 31.99
CA SER A 24 -10.04 -30.72 30.88
C SER A 24 -10.71 -29.72 29.93
N GLU A 25 -11.36 -28.66 30.45
CA GLU A 25 -11.95 -27.60 29.63
C GLU A 25 -10.88 -26.80 28.87
N VAL A 26 -9.77 -26.48 29.54
CA VAL A 26 -8.62 -25.81 28.91
C VAL A 26 -8.05 -26.69 27.80
N ARG A 27 -7.86 -27.99 28.05
CA ARG A 27 -7.36 -28.95 27.07
C ARG A 27 -8.29 -29.09 25.86
N ALA A 28 -9.60 -29.21 26.09
CA ALA A 28 -10.59 -29.28 25.02
C ALA A 28 -10.60 -27.99 24.19
N ALA A 29 -10.50 -26.82 24.83
CA ALA A 29 -10.42 -25.55 24.13
C ALA A 29 -9.14 -25.42 23.28
N HIS A 30 -7.99 -25.89 23.78
CA HIS A 30 -6.76 -25.98 22.98
C HIS A 30 -6.92 -26.91 21.77
N GLN A 31 -7.60 -28.05 21.92
CA GLN A 31 -7.88 -28.96 20.80
C GLN A 31 -8.79 -28.33 19.74
N MET A 32 -9.80 -27.55 20.15
CA MET A 32 -10.68 -26.84 19.21
C MET A 32 -9.95 -25.72 18.45
N LEU A 33 -8.98 -25.06 19.09
CA LEU A 33 -8.18 -24.02 18.46
C LEU A 33 -7.08 -24.61 17.56
N ALA A 34 -6.60 -25.82 17.85
CA ALA A 34 -5.52 -26.45 17.10
C ALA A 34 -5.91 -26.74 15.65
N GLY A 35 -4.98 -26.45 14.74
CA GLY A 35 -5.17 -26.68 13.31
C GLY A 35 -4.59 -25.57 12.46
N THR A 36 -4.79 -25.70 11.16
CA THR A 36 -4.43 -24.66 10.19
C THR A 36 -5.67 -23.84 9.86
N TRP A 37 -5.59 -22.54 10.07
CA TRP A 37 -6.69 -21.61 9.84
C TRP A 37 -6.38 -20.69 8.67
N LYS A 38 -7.32 -20.55 7.75
CA LYS A 38 -7.31 -19.53 6.72
C LYS A 38 -7.78 -18.21 7.32
N ILE A 39 -7.00 -17.16 7.15
CA ILE A 39 -7.35 -15.81 7.60
C ILE A 39 -8.28 -15.19 6.56
N LEU A 40 -9.53 -14.94 6.93
CA LEU A 40 -10.54 -14.33 6.07
C LEU A 40 -10.39 -12.81 6.02
N ALA A 41 -10.12 -12.20 7.17
CA ALA A 41 -9.91 -10.78 7.31
C ALA A 41 -9.13 -10.46 8.59
N VAL A 42 -8.37 -9.38 8.55
CA VAL A 42 -7.74 -8.77 9.73
C VAL A 42 -8.20 -7.33 9.79
N THR A 43 -8.83 -6.91 10.87
CA THR A 43 -9.12 -5.49 11.11
C THR A 43 -8.22 -5.00 12.24
N ASP A 44 -7.32 -4.07 11.96
CA ASP A 44 -6.39 -3.51 12.93
C ASP A 44 -6.66 -2.02 13.10
N ASN A 45 -7.16 -1.63 14.28
CA ASN A 45 -7.40 -0.24 14.64
C ASN A 45 -8.20 0.54 13.58
N GLY A 46 -9.25 -0.08 13.04
CA GLY A 46 -10.17 0.48 12.05
C GLY A 46 -9.83 0.15 10.59
N ASP A 47 -8.58 -0.21 10.29
CA ASP A 47 -8.18 -0.63 8.94
C ASP A 47 -8.50 -2.10 8.75
N SER A 48 -9.21 -2.44 7.67
CA SER A 48 -9.55 -3.82 7.36
C SER A 48 -8.73 -4.33 6.17
N PHE A 49 -8.09 -5.47 6.34
CA PHE A 49 -7.25 -6.15 5.35
C PHE A 49 -7.94 -7.42 4.88
N GLY A 50 -8.16 -7.50 3.57
CA GLY A 50 -8.77 -8.65 2.91
C GLY A 50 -7.78 -9.78 2.62
N PRO A 51 -8.27 -10.91 2.06
CA PRO A 51 -7.45 -12.10 1.84
C PRO A 51 -6.19 -11.87 1.00
N GLU A 52 -6.24 -10.98 0.00
CA GLU A 52 -5.08 -10.73 -0.87
C GLU A 52 -3.99 -9.94 -0.16
N ILE A 53 -4.36 -8.88 0.57
CA ILE A 53 -3.41 -8.13 1.40
C ILE A 53 -2.84 -9.05 2.47
N VAL A 54 -3.68 -9.84 3.14
CA VAL A 54 -3.24 -10.79 4.17
C VAL A 54 -2.22 -11.78 3.61
N ARG A 55 -2.52 -12.42 2.47
CA ARG A 55 -1.64 -13.39 1.83
C ARG A 55 -0.27 -12.80 1.45
N ARG A 56 -0.25 -11.53 1.04
CA ARG A 56 0.93 -10.85 0.49
C ARG A 56 1.77 -10.12 1.52
N LYS A 57 1.16 -9.67 2.62
CA LYS A 57 1.78 -8.75 3.58
C LYS A 57 1.81 -9.26 5.01
N ILE A 58 0.92 -10.17 5.38
CA ILE A 58 0.73 -10.59 6.77
C ILE A 58 1.17 -12.03 6.95
N ALA A 59 0.54 -12.96 6.23
CA ALA A 59 0.77 -14.39 6.38
C ALA A 59 0.82 -15.06 5.01
N ARG A 60 1.93 -15.74 4.72
CA ARG A 60 2.10 -16.55 3.51
C ARG A 60 0.93 -17.53 3.39
N ASP A 61 0.42 -17.65 2.17
CA ASP A 61 -0.77 -18.44 1.81
C ASP A 61 -2.09 -17.98 2.48
N GLY A 62 -2.04 -16.90 3.27
CA GLY A 62 -3.19 -16.40 4.03
C GLY A 62 -3.58 -17.34 5.17
N THR A 63 -2.60 -18.05 5.75
CA THR A 63 -2.87 -19.05 6.79
C THR A 63 -2.06 -18.81 8.05
N LEU A 64 -2.64 -19.19 9.19
CA LEU A 64 -1.94 -19.34 10.46
C LEU A 64 -2.09 -20.77 10.96
N ARG A 65 -1.11 -21.25 11.71
CA ARG A 65 -1.13 -22.56 12.32
C ARG A 65 -1.16 -22.41 13.83
N VAL A 66 -2.20 -22.96 14.44
CA VAL A 66 -2.34 -23.07 15.89
C VAL A 66 -1.95 -24.48 16.30
N THR A 67 -1.00 -24.56 17.21
CA THR A 67 -0.62 -25.78 17.95
C THR A 67 -0.88 -25.52 19.42
N ASP A 68 -0.73 -26.53 20.29
CA ASP A 68 -1.15 -26.50 21.71
C ASP A 68 -1.11 -25.11 22.33
N ARG A 69 0.07 -24.46 22.43
CA ARG A 69 0.20 -23.10 23.00
C ARG A 69 0.83 -22.07 22.09
N LEU A 70 0.97 -22.36 20.80
CA LEU A 70 1.67 -21.50 19.85
C LEU A 70 0.80 -21.23 18.62
N VAL A 71 0.71 -19.96 18.24
CA VAL A 71 0.21 -19.51 16.94
C VAL A 71 1.41 -19.15 16.09
N SER A 72 1.47 -19.67 14.86
CA SER A 72 2.56 -19.38 13.93
C SER A 72 2.05 -18.99 12.54
N HIS A 73 2.78 -18.10 11.87
CA HIS A 73 2.57 -17.78 10.46
C HIS A 73 3.92 -17.44 9.82
N VAL A 74 4.01 -17.60 8.51
CA VAL A 74 5.23 -17.26 7.76
C VAL A 74 5.05 -15.88 7.16
N ASN A 75 6.01 -14.98 7.35
CA ASN A 75 6.01 -13.69 6.68
C ASN A 75 6.23 -13.92 5.17
N PRO A 76 5.33 -13.45 4.28
CA PRO A 76 5.45 -13.69 2.84
C PRO A 76 6.68 -13.02 2.21
N GLU A 77 7.11 -11.86 2.73
CA GLU A 77 8.24 -11.09 2.19
C GLU A 77 9.60 -11.61 2.68
N THR A 78 9.73 -11.89 3.98
CA THR A 78 11.02 -12.34 4.56
C THR A 78 11.18 -13.86 4.58
N GLY A 79 10.08 -14.61 4.49
CA GLY A 79 10.07 -16.07 4.70
C GLY A 79 10.26 -16.50 6.16
N GLU A 80 10.39 -15.55 7.09
CA GLU A 80 10.57 -15.81 8.50
C GLU A 80 9.28 -16.35 9.13
N THR A 81 9.40 -17.36 10.00
CA THR A 81 8.27 -17.86 10.77
C THR A 81 8.12 -17.05 12.05
N ARG A 82 7.02 -16.31 12.17
CA ARG A 82 6.63 -15.63 13.40
C ARG A 82 5.81 -16.57 14.26
N THR A 83 6.23 -16.73 15.51
CA THR A 83 5.57 -17.55 16.51
C THR A 83 5.18 -16.70 17.70
N VAL A 84 3.95 -16.86 18.17
CA VAL A 84 3.37 -16.13 19.30
C VAL A 84 2.80 -17.17 20.26
N ALA A 85 3.20 -17.12 21.53
CA ALA A 85 2.63 -17.98 22.54
C ALA A 85 1.26 -17.45 22.99
N PHE A 86 0.39 -18.30 23.51
CA PHE A 86 -0.89 -17.85 24.04
C PHE A 86 -1.37 -18.68 25.24
N THR A 87 -2.19 -18.04 26.08
CA THR A 87 -2.96 -18.69 27.14
C THR A 87 -4.44 -18.44 26.93
N ILE A 88 -5.30 -19.35 27.43
CA ILE A 88 -6.76 -19.24 27.31
C ILE A 88 -7.45 -19.45 28.65
N ASP A 89 -8.58 -18.77 28.82
CA ASP A 89 -9.53 -19.03 29.89
C ASP A 89 -10.94 -19.22 29.28
N PRO A 90 -11.32 -20.48 28.99
CA PRO A 90 -12.58 -20.80 28.34
C PRO A 90 -13.80 -20.69 29.26
N SER A 91 -13.63 -20.53 30.58
CA SER A 91 -14.76 -20.40 31.53
C SER A 91 -15.37 -19.00 31.56
N LYS A 92 -14.72 -18.03 30.91
CA LYS A 92 -15.19 -16.64 30.84
C LYS A 92 -16.08 -16.44 29.62
N PHE A 93 -16.97 -15.48 29.74
CA PHE A 93 -17.80 -15.02 28.63
C PHE A 93 -17.64 -13.49 28.47
N PRO A 94 -17.15 -13.00 27.32
CA PRO A 94 -16.53 -13.75 26.21
C PRO A 94 -15.32 -14.59 26.64
N ARG A 95 -15.04 -15.71 25.93
CA ARG A 95 -13.89 -16.57 26.25
C ARG A 95 -12.60 -15.78 26.06
N ARG A 96 -11.63 -15.98 26.95
CA ARG A 96 -10.42 -15.15 27.00
C ARG A 96 -9.25 -15.86 26.32
N ILE A 97 -8.48 -15.09 25.58
CA ILE A 97 -7.20 -15.50 25.02
C ILE A 97 -6.20 -14.38 25.24
N ASP A 98 -5.01 -14.70 25.72
CA ASP A 98 -3.93 -13.75 25.94
C ASP A 98 -2.77 -14.14 25.05
N LEU A 99 -2.35 -13.23 24.16
CA LEU A 99 -1.22 -13.45 23.26
C LEU A 99 0.05 -12.91 23.92
N ILE A 100 1.11 -13.70 23.90
CA ILE A 100 2.40 -13.38 24.50
C ILE A 100 3.37 -13.09 23.35
N THR A 101 3.79 -11.83 23.28
CA THR A 101 4.75 -11.33 22.29
C THR A 101 6.16 -11.88 22.54
N ASP A 102 7.05 -11.73 21.57
CA ASP A 102 8.45 -12.17 21.64
C ASP A 102 9.25 -11.47 22.75
N ASP A 103 8.85 -10.26 23.13
CA ASP A 103 9.37 -9.52 24.28
C ASP A 103 8.57 -9.72 25.57
N ASP A 104 7.86 -10.85 25.69
CA ASP A 104 7.13 -11.33 26.87
C ASP A 104 5.97 -10.43 27.34
N ARG A 105 5.56 -9.46 26.51
CA ARG A 105 4.36 -8.65 26.81
C ARG A 105 3.11 -9.45 26.51
N THR A 106 2.13 -9.30 27.41
CA THR A 106 0.82 -9.92 27.28
C THR A 106 -0.16 -8.96 26.62
N LEU A 107 -0.77 -9.39 25.51
CA LEU A 107 -1.82 -8.70 24.79
C LEU A 107 -3.16 -9.38 25.11
N PRO A 108 -4.01 -8.76 25.95
CA PRO A 108 -5.26 -9.38 26.37
C PRO A 108 -6.30 -9.40 25.24
N GLY A 109 -7.02 -10.51 25.12
CA GLY A 109 -8.01 -10.71 24.06
C GLY A 109 -9.19 -11.61 24.42
N ILE A 110 -10.10 -11.73 23.48
CA ILE A 110 -11.29 -12.58 23.56
C ILE A 110 -11.42 -13.39 22.28
N TYR A 111 -12.06 -14.54 22.36
CA TYR A 111 -12.35 -15.36 21.20
C TYR A 111 -13.73 -15.99 21.27
N LYS A 112 -14.29 -16.33 20.11
CA LYS A 112 -15.50 -17.13 19.96
C LYS A 112 -15.42 -17.96 18.69
N PHE A 113 -16.21 -19.03 18.66
CA PHE A 113 -16.50 -19.76 17.44
C PHE A 113 -17.86 -19.31 16.91
N GLU A 114 -17.93 -19.01 15.61
CA GLU A 114 -19.13 -18.70 14.85
C GLU A 114 -19.20 -19.72 13.70
N ASP A 115 -19.96 -20.80 13.89
CA ASP A 115 -19.98 -21.96 12.99
C ASP A 115 -18.55 -22.53 12.77
N ASP A 116 -18.09 -22.60 11.52
CA ASP A 116 -16.74 -23.03 11.13
C ASP A 116 -15.67 -21.93 11.30
N ASN A 117 -16.06 -20.75 11.82
CA ASN A 117 -15.18 -19.60 11.93
C ASN A 117 -14.70 -19.39 13.37
N LEU A 118 -13.43 -19.03 13.50
CA LEU A 118 -12.86 -18.56 14.75
C LEU A 118 -12.69 -17.05 14.65
N VAL A 119 -13.27 -16.33 15.61
CA VAL A 119 -13.12 -14.87 15.73
C VAL A 119 -12.27 -14.60 16.95
N VAL A 120 -11.16 -13.89 16.77
CA VAL A 120 -10.23 -13.51 17.85
C VAL A 120 -10.10 -11.99 17.85
N CYS A 121 -10.26 -11.36 19.00
CA CYS A 121 -10.16 -9.92 19.16
C CYS A 121 -9.20 -9.62 20.32
N TYR A 122 -8.11 -8.89 20.10
CA TYR A 122 -7.10 -8.64 21.13
C TYR A 122 -6.58 -7.21 21.08
N ALA A 123 -6.07 -6.73 22.22
CA ALA A 123 -5.42 -5.44 22.30
C ALA A 123 -4.12 -5.42 21.46
N SER A 124 -3.99 -4.49 20.52
CA SER A 124 -2.82 -4.35 19.64
C SER A 124 -1.63 -3.69 20.34
N ARG A 125 -1.82 -3.20 21.57
CA ARG A 125 -0.79 -2.57 22.39
C ARG A 125 -0.89 -3.01 23.84
N GLU A 126 0.28 -3.07 24.47
CA GLU A 126 0.39 -3.31 25.90
C GLU A 126 -0.32 -2.22 26.72
N GLY A 127 -0.82 -2.61 27.89
CA GLY A 127 -1.50 -1.72 28.83
C GLY A 127 -2.91 -1.29 28.39
N ARG A 128 -3.41 -1.79 27.27
CA ARG A 128 -4.80 -1.59 26.85
C ARG A 128 -5.72 -2.59 27.56
N PRO A 129 -6.96 -2.19 27.88
CA PRO A 129 -7.93 -3.11 28.47
C PRO A 129 -8.26 -4.24 27.50
N ARG A 130 -8.65 -5.39 28.06
CA ARG A 130 -9.17 -6.51 27.28
C ARG A 130 -10.40 -6.05 26.48
N PRO A 131 -10.49 -6.33 25.17
CA PRO A 131 -11.71 -6.09 24.40
C PRO A 131 -12.90 -6.79 25.05
N VAL A 132 -14.05 -6.11 25.08
CA VAL A 132 -15.31 -6.66 25.60
C VAL A 132 -16.27 -7.08 24.49
N ASP A 133 -15.97 -6.69 23.26
CA ASP A 133 -16.75 -7.01 22.06
C ASP A 133 -15.81 -7.32 20.88
N PHE A 134 -16.35 -7.95 19.85
CA PHE A 134 -15.66 -8.39 18.65
C PHE A 134 -15.64 -7.31 17.57
N GLU A 135 -15.21 -6.11 17.96
CA GLU A 135 -15.08 -4.94 17.10
C GLU A 135 -13.70 -4.31 17.21
N SER A 136 -13.24 -3.69 16.13
CA SER A 136 -11.95 -3.01 16.07
C SER A 136 -12.10 -1.62 15.42
N PRO A 137 -12.78 -0.66 16.09
CA PRO A 137 -12.97 0.68 15.56
C PRO A 137 -11.66 1.48 15.56
N GLY A 138 -11.62 2.52 14.72
CA GLY A 138 -10.48 3.43 14.60
C GLY A 138 -10.08 4.05 15.94
N GLY A 139 -8.80 3.95 16.30
CA GLY A 139 -8.23 4.50 17.53
C GLY A 139 -8.36 3.62 18.78
N ALA A 140 -9.09 2.50 18.71
CA ALA A 140 -9.27 1.60 19.86
C ALA A 140 -8.00 0.82 20.24
N SER A 141 -6.99 0.75 19.36
CA SER A 141 -5.81 -0.10 19.53
C SER A 141 -6.19 -1.57 19.76
N VAL A 142 -7.15 -2.06 18.99
CA VAL A 142 -7.67 -3.43 19.00
C VAL A 142 -7.45 -4.03 17.62
N THR A 143 -7.14 -5.32 17.57
CA THR A 143 -7.05 -6.11 16.34
C THR A 143 -8.09 -7.23 16.38
N LEU A 144 -8.89 -7.34 15.33
CA LEU A 144 -9.90 -8.38 15.11
C LEU A 144 -9.44 -9.30 13.97
N LEU A 145 -9.36 -10.60 14.24
CA LEU A 145 -9.08 -11.65 13.28
C LEU A 145 -10.35 -12.45 13.02
N ARG A 146 -10.66 -12.67 11.74
CA ARG A 146 -11.68 -13.63 11.31
C ARG A 146 -11.00 -14.77 10.58
N LEU A 147 -11.17 -15.98 11.08
CA LEU A 147 -10.46 -17.17 10.67
C LEU A 147 -11.44 -18.26 10.30
N ARG A 148 -11.10 -19.10 9.33
CA ARG A 148 -11.86 -20.30 8.96
C ARG A 148 -10.96 -21.51 9.00
N LEU A 149 -11.43 -22.61 9.58
CA LEU A 149 -10.63 -23.83 9.61
C LEU A 149 -10.35 -24.31 8.18
N THR A 150 -9.10 -24.63 7.90
CA THR A 150 -8.72 -25.20 6.61
C THR A 150 -8.91 -26.70 6.72
N SER A 151 -9.86 -27.27 5.98
CA SER A 151 -10.08 -28.72 5.95
C SER A 151 -8.91 -29.41 5.23
N GLY A 152 -7.77 -29.52 5.91
CA GLY A 152 -6.72 -30.48 5.60
C GLY A 152 -7.13 -31.82 6.22
N SER A 153 -7.47 -32.78 5.38
CA SER A 153 -7.85 -34.16 5.74
C SER A 153 -7.07 -34.69 6.95
N PRO A 154 -7.72 -35.07 8.05
CA PRO A 154 -7.28 -36.24 8.79
C PRO A 154 -7.58 -37.46 7.89
N ALA A 155 -6.57 -38.28 7.65
CA ALA A 155 -6.78 -39.58 7.05
C ALA A 155 -7.75 -40.39 7.94
N SER A 156 -8.83 -40.89 7.32
CA SER A 156 -9.64 -42.05 7.69
C SER A 156 -10.14 -42.18 9.13
N SER A 157 -11.43 -41.88 9.34
CA SER A 157 -12.34 -42.86 9.94
C SER A 157 -13.79 -42.56 9.51
N SER A 158 -14.51 -43.62 9.24
CA SER A 158 -15.71 -43.73 8.41
C SER A 158 -17.04 -43.61 9.17
N ALA A 159 -17.96 -42.84 8.57
CA ALA A 159 -19.42 -43.03 8.46
C ALA A 159 -20.34 -42.87 9.70
N PRO A 160 -21.68 -42.66 9.53
CA PRO A 160 -22.41 -42.11 8.38
C PRO A 160 -23.38 -40.94 8.73
N VAL A 161 -23.78 -40.27 7.65
CA VAL A 161 -24.80 -39.23 7.52
C VAL A 161 -26.21 -39.80 7.77
N ILE A 162 -27.05 -39.06 8.53
CA ILE A 162 -28.51 -39.11 8.40
C ILE A 162 -29.02 -37.68 8.19
N SER A 163 -29.83 -37.56 7.15
CA SER A 163 -30.43 -36.38 6.53
C SER A 163 -31.64 -35.82 7.29
N ASP A 164 -31.75 -34.49 7.30
CA ASP A 164 -32.97 -33.64 7.46
C ASP A 164 -34.06 -33.96 6.40
N PRO A 165 -35.30 -33.35 6.35
CA PRO A 165 -35.83 -32.11 6.99
C PRO A 165 -37.35 -32.23 7.40
N PRO A 166 -38.25 -31.19 7.47
CA PRO A 166 -38.08 -29.73 7.45
C PRO A 166 -38.89 -28.88 8.50
N SER A 167 -38.40 -27.65 8.70
CA SER A 167 -39.09 -26.35 8.75
C SER A 167 -40.42 -26.16 9.50
N ARG A 168 -40.41 -25.24 10.48
CA ARG A 168 -41.51 -24.27 10.66
C ARG A 168 -41.04 -23.01 11.42
N ALA A 169 -41.13 -21.85 10.76
CA ALA A 169 -41.07 -20.54 11.39
C ALA A 169 -42.31 -20.28 12.26
N PRO A 170 -42.23 -19.33 13.20
CA PRO A 170 -43.25 -18.27 13.20
C PRO A 170 -42.68 -16.85 13.35
N LYS A 171 -43.49 -15.91 12.87
CA LYS A 171 -43.32 -14.45 12.87
C LYS A 171 -43.51 -13.83 14.26
N LEU A 172 -42.92 -12.64 14.39
CA LEU A 172 -43.11 -11.61 15.41
C LEU A 172 -44.56 -11.40 15.84
N GLU A 173 -44.74 -11.07 17.12
CA GLU A 173 -45.70 -10.07 17.58
C GLU A 173 -45.11 -9.19 18.68
N ASP A 174 -45.50 -7.91 18.60
CA ASP A 174 -45.08 -6.74 19.35
C ASP A 174 -45.28 -6.84 20.87
N ARG A 175 -44.31 -6.31 21.63
CA ARG A 175 -44.61 -5.47 22.81
C ARG A 175 -43.61 -4.34 22.94
N ALA A 176 -44.15 -3.12 22.80
CA ALA A 176 -43.56 -1.87 23.21
C ALA A 176 -43.67 -1.70 24.73
N ASP A 177 -42.59 -1.24 25.35
CA ASP A 177 -42.52 -0.19 26.39
C ASP A 177 -41.03 -0.05 26.76
N ASP A 178 -40.39 1.04 26.33
CA ASP A 178 -40.28 2.31 27.06
C ASP A 178 -39.23 2.24 28.17
N ASP A 179 -37.96 2.46 27.79
CA ASP A 179 -37.02 3.19 28.66
C ASP A 179 -36.06 4.00 27.80
N ARG A 180 -36.48 5.24 27.52
CA ARG A 180 -35.67 6.29 26.92
C ARG A 180 -34.66 6.80 27.94
N THR A 181 -33.42 6.32 27.86
CA THR A 181 -32.27 7.08 28.34
C THR A 181 -31.40 7.53 27.16
N PRO A 182 -31.06 8.83 26.99
CA PRO A 182 -30.62 9.35 25.70
C PRO A 182 -29.19 8.98 25.34
N ALA A 183 -29.01 8.55 24.09
CA ALA A 183 -27.73 8.32 23.39
C ALA A 183 -26.87 9.59 23.18
N LYS A 184 -27.02 10.64 23.98
CA LYS A 184 -26.31 11.93 23.83
C LYS A 184 -25.11 12.14 24.75
N THR A 185 -24.77 11.17 25.61
CA THR A 185 -23.58 11.27 26.48
C THR A 185 -22.40 10.40 26.00
N ARG A 186 -22.57 9.56 24.97
CA ARG A 186 -21.47 8.73 24.41
C ARG A 186 -20.56 9.44 23.40
N GLN A 187 -20.93 10.63 22.92
CA GLN A 187 -20.05 11.47 22.09
C GLN A 187 -19.21 12.47 22.92
N ALA A 188 -19.49 12.65 24.21
CA ALA A 188 -18.81 13.63 25.06
C ALA A 188 -17.68 13.05 25.94
N ALA A 189 -17.29 11.79 25.72
CA ALA A 189 -16.11 11.16 26.34
C ALA A 189 -14.93 10.99 25.36
N PHE A 190 -15.10 11.33 24.08
CA PHE A 190 -14.05 11.21 23.05
C PHE A 190 -13.19 12.47 22.85
N SER A 191 -13.40 13.53 23.65
CA SER A 191 -12.69 14.81 23.48
C SER A 191 -11.70 15.14 24.60
N ARG A 192 -11.21 14.16 25.37
CA ARG A 192 -10.14 14.41 26.36
C ARG A 192 -8.92 13.54 26.10
N LEU A 193 -8.01 14.09 25.29
CA LEU A 193 -6.56 14.19 25.48
C LEU A 193 -5.87 14.17 24.11
N GLY A 194 -5.88 15.34 23.47
CA GLY A 194 -4.98 15.69 22.38
C GLY A 194 -3.54 15.83 22.88
N GLN A 195 -2.93 14.72 23.27
CA GLN A 195 -1.50 14.57 23.08
C GLN A 195 -1.31 13.99 21.68
N GLU A 196 -0.78 14.81 20.78
CA GLU A 196 -0.36 14.38 19.45
C GLU A 196 0.76 13.34 19.58
N ARG A 197 0.37 12.07 19.76
CA ARG A 197 1.29 10.97 19.90
C ARG A 197 2.05 10.79 18.59
N LYS A 198 3.38 10.82 18.65
CA LYS A 198 4.22 10.47 17.50
C LYS A 198 4.10 8.96 17.17
N PRO A 199 4.10 8.58 15.89
CA PRO A 199 4.10 7.17 15.50
C PRO A 199 5.40 6.49 15.93
N SER A 200 5.32 5.24 16.37
CA SER A 200 6.50 4.44 16.68
C SER A 200 7.17 3.96 15.38
N GLN A 201 8.45 3.61 15.45
CA GLN A 201 9.16 3.08 14.28
C GLN A 201 8.52 1.77 13.77
N GLY A 202 8.02 0.91 14.67
CA GLY A 202 7.32 -0.31 14.29
C GLY A 202 6.01 -0.06 13.55
N GLU A 203 5.27 1.00 13.91
CA GLU A 203 4.05 1.41 13.19
C GLU A 203 4.37 1.95 11.81
N LEU A 204 5.44 2.77 11.69
CA LEU A 204 5.90 3.28 10.41
C LEU A 204 6.35 2.17 9.46
N THR A 205 7.11 1.19 9.94
CA THR A 205 7.55 0.04 9.14
C THR A 205 6.36 -0.79 8.71
N ARG A 206 5.46 -1.16 9.64
CA ARG A 206 4.25 -1.94 9.35
C ARG A 206 3.41 -1.29 8.25
N ASP A 207 3.07 -0.01 8.38
CA ASP A 207 2.20 0.66 7.41
C ASP A 207 2.91 0.86 6.06
N ARG A 208 4.23 1.07 6.04
CA ARG A 208 5.01 1.08 4.79
C ARG A 208 4.98 -0.27 4.09
N ASP A 209 5.12 -1.36 4.83
CA ASP A 209 5.10 -2.72 4.29
C ASP A 209 3.70 -3.03 3.71
N LEU A 210 2.63 -2.66 4.43
CA LEU A 210 1.24 -2.78 3.96
C LEU A 210 0.95 -1.96 2.70
N LEU A 211 1.42 -0.71 2.65
CA LEU A 211 1.30 0.17 1.48
C LEU A 211 2.15 -0.30 0.31
N GLY A 212 3.26 -0.98 0.56
CA GLY A 212 4.21 -1.38 -0.47
C GLY A 212 3.62 -2.36 -1.47
N GLY A 213 3.99 -2.27 -2.74
CA GLY A 213 3.58 -3.20 -3.79
C GLY A 213 3.02 -2.51 -5.02
N THR A 214 2.42 -3.32 -5.88
CA THR A 214 1.76 -2.85 -7.10
C THR A 214 0.26 -2.82 -6.87
N TRP A 215 -0.33 -1.65 -7.11
CA TRP A 215 -1.73 -1.34 -6.93
C TRP A 215 -2.34 -0.98 -8.28
N ARG A 216 -3.55 -1.46 -8.54
CA ARG A 216 -4.38 -1.02 -9.67
C ARG A 216 -5.31 0.08 -9.20
N VAL A 217 -5.32 1.21 -9.90
CA VAL A 217 -6.27 2.30 -9.62
C VAL A 217 -7.62 1.92 -10.23
N GLU A 218 -8.63 1.70 -9.39
CA GLU A 218 -9.99 1.36 -9.83
C GLU A 218 -10.78 2.62 -10.22
N ALA A 219 -10.58 3.70 -9.48
CA ALA A 219 -11.23 4.98 -9.75
C ALA A 219 -10.42 6.14 -9.15
N ILE A 220 -10.57 7.31 -9.76
CA ILE A 220 -10.12 8.60 -9.23
C ILE A 220 -11.32 9.53 -9.25
N GLU A 221 -11.67 10.10 -8.11
CA GLU A 221 -12.65 11.17 -8.01
C GLU A 221 -11.89 12.50 -7.85
N ASP A 222 -12.09 13.41 -8.80
CA ASP A 222 -11.48 14.73 -8.88
C ASP A 222 -12.57 15.80 -8.81
N ASP A 223 -12.68 16.51 -7.68
CA ASP A 223 -13.67 17.57 -7.47
C ASP A 223 -15.08 17.19 -7.97
N GLY A 224 -15.56 16.01 -7.58
CA GLY A 224 -16.87 15.47 -7.91
C GLY A 224 -16.97 14.78 -9.27
N GLN A 225 -15.92 14.80 -10.08
CA GLN A 225 -15.84 14.07 -11.35
C GLN A 225 -15.16 12.71 -11.14
N SER A 226 -15.84 11.63 -11.53
CA SER A 226 -15.28 10.29 -11.43
C SER A 226 -14.61 9.87 -12.74
N LEU A 227 -13.32 9.56 -12.67
CA LEU A 227 -12.53 8.94 -13.72
C LEU A 227 -12.57 7.42 -13.52
N SER A 228 -13.06 6.70 -14.54
CA SER A 228 -13.13 5.24 -14.54
C SER A 228 -11.76 4.59 -14.78
N ALA A 229 -11.64 3.30 -14.42
CA ALA A 229 -10.46 2.49 -14.65
C ALA A 229 -9.96 2.56 -16.11
N ASP A 230 -10.85 2.56 -17.09
CA ASP A 230 -10.47 2.60 -18.52
C ASP A 230 -9.79 3.93 -18.89
N ILE A 231 -10.31 5.04 -18.38
CA ILE A 231 -9.72 6.37 -18.59
C ILE A 231 -8.35 6.44 -17.91
N ILE A 232 -8.24 5.88 -16.70
CA ILE A 232 -6.99 5.85 -15.95
C ILE A 232 -5.94 5.04 -16.70
N GLN A 233 -6.29 3.85 -17.18
CA GLN A 233 -5.42 2.98 -17.96
C GLN A 233 -4.94 3.62 -19.27
N ALA A 234 -5.85 4.31 -19.98
CA ALA A 234 -5.54 4.89 -21.28
C ALA A 234 -4.81 6.24 -21.20
N LYS A 235 -4.94 6.98 -20.08
CA LYS A 235 -4.50 8.39 -20.03
C LYS A 235 -3.63 8.76 -18.83
N ILE A 236 -3.59 7.97 -17.77
CA ILE A 236 -2.98 8.38 -16.49
C ILE A 236 -1.85 7.43 -16.09
N ALA A 237 -2.10 6.13 -16.11
CA ALA A 237 -1.19 5.11 -15.64
C ALA A 237 -1.23 3.90 -16.58
N ASP A 238 -0.09 3.46 -17.07
CA ASP A 238 0.05 2.26 -17.89
C ASP A 238 -0.48 1.04 -17.13
N GLY A 239 -1.40 0.32 -17.77
CA GLY A 239 -2.19 -0.76 -17.14
C GLY A 239 -3.00 -0.33 -15.91
N GLY A 240 -3.12 0.97 -15.64
CA GLY A 240 -3.76 1.52 -14.45
C GLY A 240 -2.96 1.26 -13.18
N LEU A 241 -1.64 1.07 -13.30
CA LEU A 241 -0.79 0.58 -12.21
C LEU A 241 0.00 1.70 -11.53
N VAL A 242 0.00 1.63 -10.20
CA VAL A 242 0.80 2.46 -9.30
C VAL A 242 1.63 1.53 -8.42
N ARG A 243 2.94 1.78 -8.37
CA ARG A 243 3.85 1.06 -7.49
C ARG A 243 4.23 1.93 -6.32
N ILE A 244 3.89 1.50 -5.11
CA ILE A 244 4.31 2.13 -3.87
C ILE A 244 5.49 1.33 -3.33
N GLY A 245 6.63 1.99 -3.11
CA GLY A 245 7.81 1.38 -2.49
C GLY A 245 8.30 2.21 -1.32
N VAL A 246 9.30 1.72 -0.60
CA VAL A 246 9.83 2.36 0.63
C VAL A 246 10.24 3.83 0.42
N ARG A 247 10.69 4.19 -0.79
CA ARG A 247 11.24 5.52 -1.13
C ARG A 247 10.29 6.40 -1.94
N GLY A 248 9.13 5.90 -2.36
CA GLY A 248 8.21 6.68 -3.19
C GLY A 248 7.10 5.89 -3.87
N ILE A 249 6.14 6.63 -4.40
CA ILE A 249 5.03 6.16 -5.22
C ILE A 249 5.41 6.43 -6.68
N SER A 250 5.23 5.46 -7.57
CA SER A 250 5.56 5.63 -8.98
C SER A 250 4.48 5.07 -9.89
N THR A 251 4.39 5.63 -11.09
CA THR A 251 3.55 5.14 -12.17
C THR A 251 4.22 5.43 -13.51
N VAL A 252 3.88 4.69 -14.55
CA VAL A 252 4.35 4.94 -15.91
C VAL A 252 3.19 5.54 -16.69
N SER A 253 3.40 6.64 -17.41
CA SER A 253 2.33 7.22 -18.21
C SER A 253 2.18 6.44 -19.54
N PRO A 254 0.95 6.07 -19.93
CA PRO A 254 0.71 5.25 -21.13
C PRO A 254 0.92 6.02 -22.43
N ARG A 255 1.10 7.35 -22.36
CA ARG A 255 1.21 8.22 -23.54
C ARG A 255 2.64 8.46 -24.00
N ASP A 256 3.55 8.52 -23.05
CA ASP A 256 4.95 8.94 -23.23
C ASP A 256 5.94 7.95 -22.60
N GLU A 257 5.44 6.86 -22.01
CA GLU A 257 6.22 5.84 -21.29
C GLU A 257 7.06 6.42 -20.15
N GLU A 258 6.75 7.65 -19.70
CA GLU A 258 7.53 8.32 -18.67
C GLU A 258 7.17 7.80 -17.29
N LYS A 259 8.19 7.46 -16.51
CA LYS A 259 8.02 7.04 -15.12
C LYS A 259 7.93 8.27 -14.20
N ARG A 260 6.76 8.49 -13.62
CA ARG A 260 6.52 9.49 -12.56
C ARG A 260 6.86 8.89 -11.21
N LEU A 261 7.48 9.69 -10.33
CA LEU A 261 7.88 9.29 -8.99
C LEU A 261 7.59 10.43 -8.00
N TRP A 262 6.91 10.09 -6.89
CA TRP A 262 6.61 10.99 -5.78
C TRP A 262 7.20 10.43 -4.50
N ALA A 263 7.82 11.27 -3.69
CA ALA A 263 8.18 10.87 -2.33
C ALA A 263 6.95 10.97 -1.42
N TYR A 264 6.90 10.19 -0.35
CA TYR A 264 5.82 10.29 0.62
C TYR A 264 6.30 10.07 2.06
N ARG A 265 5.54 10.64 2.99
CA ARG A 265 5.67 10.41 4.44
C ARG A 265 4.32 9.96 4.97
N ILE A 266 4.32 9.14 6.01
CA ILE A 266 3.10 8.69 6.68
C ILE A 266 3.16 9.00 8.17
N ASP A 267 2.00 9.28 8.75
CA ASP A 267 1.78 9.30 10.19
C ASP A 267 0.58 8.38 10.52
N PRO A 268 0.86 7.10 10.81
CA PRO A 268 -0.17 6.12 11.16
C PRO A 268 -0.72 6.31 12.59
N ALA A 269 -0.19 7.25 13.38
CA ALA A 269 -0.71 7.53 14.72
C ALA A 269 -2.00 8.36 14.70
N ARG A 270 -2.35 8.91 13.53
CA ARG A 270 -3.52 9.76 13.32
C ARG A 270 -4.72 8.92 12.90
N SER A 271 -5.91 9.44 13.18
CA SER A 271 -7.18 8.84 12.77
C SER A 271 -8.05 9.92 12.15
N PRO A 272 -8.30 9.92 10.82
CA PRO A 272 -7.72 9.02 9.80
C PRO A 272 -6.18 9.09 9.71
N LYS A 273 -5.53 8.06 9.17
CA LYS A 273 -4.07 8.03 9.03
C LYS A 273 -3.61 9.06 8.00
N HIS A 274 -2.53 9.77 8.29
CA HIS A 274 -2.07 10.85 7.43
C HIS A 274 -0.98 10.36 6.45
N ILE A 275 -1.04 10.86 5.22
CA ILE A 275 0.01 10.69 4.22
C ILE A 275 0.32 12.05 3.60
N ASP A 276 1.59 12.37 3.45
CA ASP A 276 2.07 13.58 2.78
C ASP A 276 2.81 13.15 1.53
N ILE A 277 2.42 13.67 0.39
CA ILE A 277 3.04 13.36 -0.90
C ILE A 277 3.80 14.58 -1.37
N THR A 278 5.11 14.42 -1.51
CA THR A 278 5.99 15.45 -2.02
C THR A 278 6.07 15.31 -3.54
N THR A 279 5.64 16.35 -4.23
CA THR A 279 5.75 16.42 -5.69
C THR A 279 7.19 16.75 -6.10
N GLN A 280 7.47 16.66 -7.40
CA GLN A 280 8.76 17.04 -7.96
C GLN A 280 9.11 18.54 -7.82
N TYR A 281 8.16 19.38 -7.39
CA TYR A 281 8.37 20.80 -7.07
C TYR A 281 8.64 21.05 -5.59
N ASP A 282 8.87 20.00 -4.82
CA ASP A 282 8.95 20.01 -3.36
C ASP A 282 7.67 20.54 -2.69
N THR A 283 6.54 20.60 -3.41
CA THR A 283 5.25 20.92 -2.82
C THR A 283 4.72 19.71 -2.08
N VAL A 284 4.25 19.93 -0.84
CA VAL A 284 3.73 18.86 0.01
C VAL A 284 2.21 18.85 -0.05
N LEU A 285 1.67 17.86 -0.74
CA LEU A 285 0.23 17.61 -0.79
C LEU A 285 -0.16 16.78 0.43
N LYS A 286 -1.07 17.33 1.24
CA LYS A 286 -1.56 16.69 2.47
C LYS A 286 -2.69 15.73 2.12
N GLY A 287 -2.65 14.52 2.65
CA GLY A 287 -3.67 13.50 2.42
C GLY A 287 -3.95 12.60 3.61
N ILE A 288 -4.91 11.71 3.44
CA ILE A 288 -5.26 10.65 4.38
C ILE A 288 -5.39 9.32 3.65
N TYR A 289 -5.17 8.22 4.36
CA TYR A 289 -5.33 6.87 3.83
C TYR A 289 -6.00 5.92 4.82
N THR A 290 -6.64 4.88 4.30
CA THR A 290 -7.19 3.76 5.08
C THR A 290 -7.26 2.51 4.21
N PHE A 291 -7.26 1.33 4.83
CA PHE A 291 -7.47 0.06 4.15
C PHE A 291 -8.89 -0.46 4.38
N GLN A 292 -9.54 -0.91 3.29
CA GLN A 292 -10.86 -1.52 3.31
C GLN A 292 -10.86 -2.81 2.49
N GLY A 293 -10.70 -3.94 3.17
CA GLY A 293 -10.53 -5.24 2.52
C GLY A 293 -9.24 -5.26 1.70
N ASP A 294 -9.35 -5.56 0.40
CA ASP A 294 -8.20 -5.55 -0.52
C ASP A 294 -7.99 -4.20 -1.24
N ARG A 295 -8.60 -3.13 -0.69
CA ARG A 295 -8.50 -1.77 -1.22
C ARG A 295 -7.70 -0.85 -0.30
N LEU A 296 -6.92 0.01 -0.93
CA LEU A 296 -6.35 1.22 -0.33
C LEU A 296 -7.18 2.42 -0.79
N LEU A 297 -7.73 3.14 0.17
CA LEU A 297 -8.40 4.42 -0.05
C LEU A 297 -7.43 5.55 0.30
N LEU A 298 -7.29 6.51 -0.60
CA LEU A 298 -6.33 7.62 -0.47
C LEU A 298 -7.00 8.92 -0.90
N CYS A 299 -7.10 9.89 -0.01
CA CYS A 299 -7.61 11.23 -0.35
C CYS A 299 -6.51 12.27 -0.16
N ILE A 300 -6.27 13.12 -1.15
CA ILE A 300 -5.15 14.08 -1.19
C ILE A 300 -5.67 15.46 -1.59
N ALA A 301 -5.22 16.51 -0.91
CA ALA A 301 -5.48 17.89 -1.30
C ALA A 301 -4.77 18.24 -2.63
N LYS A 302 -5.45 18.99 -3.51
CA LYS A 302 -4.93 19.37 -4.83
C LYS A 302 -3.81 20.42 -4.78
N SER A 303 -3.71 21.15 -3.67
CA SER A 303 -2.71 22.19 -3.46
C SER A 303 -2.12 22.15 -2.04
N GLU A 304 -0.92 22.70 -1.89
CA GLU A 304 -0.20 22.74 -0.61
C GLU A 304 -0.90 23.62 0.44
N ASP A 305 -1.57 24.69 0.00
CA ASP A 305 -2.27 25.63 0.87
C ASP A 305 -3.58 25.06 1.45
N GLN A 306 -4.09 23.98 0.87
CA GLN A 306 -5.29 23.33 1.37
C GLN A 306 -5.04 22.56 2.67
N SER A 307 -6.09 22.52 3.49
CA SER A 307 -6.13 21.70 4.68
C SER A 307 -6.10 20.23 4.30
N ARG A 308 -5.55 19.41 5.19
CA ARG A 308 -5.59 17.96 5.03
C ARG A 308 -7.07 17.51 4.97
N PRO A 309 -7.44 16.64 4.01
CA PRO A 309 -8.75 15.99 3.99
C PRO A 309 -9.09 15.33 5.33
N THR A 310 -10.37 15.33 5.70
CA THR A 310 -10.89 14.67 6.90
C THR A 310 -11.80 13.49 6.58
N SER A 311 -12.20 13.35 5.33
CA SER A 311 -13.11 12.32 4.80
C SER A 311 -12.56 11.70 3.53
N PHE A 312 -13.03 10.49 3.21
CA PHE A 312 -12.68 9.76 2.00
C PHE A 312 -13.71 10.01 0.89
N ASP A 313 -13.78 11.27 0.48
CA ASP A 313 -14.61 11.77 -0.61
C ASP A 313 -13.93 12.97 -1.28
N ALA A 314 -14.38 13.29 -2.49
CA ALA A 314 -13.93 14.47 -3.22
C ALA A 314 -15.15 15.17 -3.85
N PRO A 315 -16.01 15.85 -3.07
CA PRO A 315 -17.17 16.54 -3.62
C PRO A 315 -16.76 17.72 -4.53
N ASN A 316 -17.69 18.21 -5.34
CA ASN A 316 -17.41 19.32 -6.25
C ASN A 316 -16.96 20.58 -5.49
N GLY A 317 -15.86 21.17 -5.92
CA GLY A 317 -15.24 22.34 -5.29
C GLY A 317 -14.49 22.05 -3.99
N SER A 318 -14.33 20.77 -3.61
CA SER A 318 -13.60 20.39 -2.40
C SER A 318 -12.09 20.62 -2.50
N GLY A 319 -11.55 20.65 -3.71
CA GLY A 319 -10.12 20.74 -3.95
C GLY A 319 -9.39 19.45 -3.58
N GLN A 320 -10.05 18.30 -3.71
CA GLN A 320 -9.56 17.02 -3.24
C GLN A 320 -9.56 15.99 -4.37
N MET A 321 -8.60 15.08 -4.29
CA MET A 321 -8.46 13.93 -5.18
C MET A 321 -8.63 12.66 -4.34
N PHE A 322 -9.65 11.88 -4.63
CA PHE A 322 -9.92 10.62 -3.94
C PHE A 322 -9.65 9.42 -4.85
N TYR A 323 -8.74 8.56 -4.41
CA TYR A 323 -8.28 7.38 -5.13
C TYR A 323 -8.81 6.12 -4.46
N LYS A 324 -9.34 5.21 -5.28
CA LYS A 324 -9.67 3.84 -4.90
C LYS A 324 -8.67 2.92 -5.59
N LEU A 325 -7.76 2.33 -4.82
CA LEU A 325 -6.74 1.42 -5.34
C LEU A 325 -7.01 -0.01 -4.84
N ARG A 326 -6.75 -1.01 -5.67
CA ARG A 326 -6.83 -2.44 -5.31
C ARG A 326 -5.47 -3.10 -5.49
N MET A 327 -5.04 -3.91 -4.52
CA MET A 327 -3.77 -4.63 -4.63
C MET A 327 -3.83 -5.62 -5.80
N VAL A 328 -2.80 -5.65 -6.64
CA VAL A 328 -2.74 -6.60 -7.76
C VAL A 328 -2.41 -7.98 -7.23
N ALA A 329 -3.34 -8.93 -7.41
CA ALA A 329 -3.03 -10.35 -7.26
C ALA A 329 -2.12 -10.78 -8.41
N ASP A 330 -1.00 -11.44 -8.10
CA ASP A 330 -0.34 -12.35 -9.04
C ASP A 330 -1.39 -13.40 -9.39
N SER A 331 -1.99 -13.28 -10.57
CA SER A 331 -2.71 -14.40 -11.14
C SER A 331 -1.70 -15.54 -11.29
N ALA A 332 -1.79 -16.52 -10.39
CA ALA A 332 -1.30 -17.85 -10.64
C ALA A 332 -1.97 -18.37 -11.93
N ALA A 333 -1.14 -18.87 -12.84
CA ALA A 333 -1.49 -19.62 -14.04
C ALA A 333 -2.30 -18.86 -15.13
N THR A 334 -1.61 -18.62 -16.24
CA THR A 334 -2.10 -18.72 -17.61
C THR A 334 -3.52 -19.28 -17.72
N GLN A 335 -4.52 -18.40 -17.78
CA GLN A 335 -5.75 -18.70 -18.52
C GLN A 335 -5.56 -18.13 -19.92
N GLY A 336 -5.64 -19.04 -20.89
CA GLY A 336 -5.29 -18.79 -22.28
C GLY A 336 -6.07 -17.63 -22.89
N ALA A 337 -5.33 -16.59 -23.27
CA ALA A 337 -5.63 -15.91 -24.51
C ALA A 337 -5.20 -16.85 -25.65
N PRO A 338 -6.04 -17.07 -26.69
CA PRO A 338 -5.63 -17.84 -27.87
C PRO A 338 -4.40 -17.17 -28.47
N ALA A 339 -3.31 -17.93 -28.57
CA ALA A 339 -2.16 -17.53 -29.35
C ALA A 339 -2.60 -17.34 -30.81
N GLU A 340 -2.52 -16.11 -31.31
CA GLU A 340 -2.45 -15.90 -32.76
C GLU A 340 -1.23 -16.69 -33.29
N PRO A 341 -1.42 -17.52 -34.33
CA PRO A 341 -0.35 -18.39 -34.80
C PRO A 341 0.71 -17.57 -35.52
N LYS A 342 1.93 -17.56 -34.96
CA LYS A 342 3.14 -17.20 -35.71
C LYS A 342 3.26 -18.17 -36.91
N PRO A 343 3.42 -17.69 -38.15
CA PRO A 343 3.60 -18.58 -39.29
C PRO A 343 4.96 -19.29 -39.19
N GLN A 344 4.91 -20.62 -39.06
CA GLN A 344 6.09 -21.46 -39.20
C GLN A 344 6.47 -21.58 -40.70
N PRO A 345 7.77 -21.63 -41.03
CA PRO A 345 8.23 -21.78 -42.40
C PRO A 345 7.95 -23.20 -42.89
N ARG A 346 7.20 -23.33 -44.00
CA ARG A 346 7.03 -24.60 -44.71
C ARG A 346 8.37 -25.03 -45.29
N VAL A 347 8.88 -26.16 -44.79
CA VAL A 347 9.83 -27.01 -45.48
C VAL A 347 9.13 -27.59 -46.70
N MET A 348 9.64 -27.31 -47.90
CA MET A 348 9.35 -28.10 -49.10
C MET A 348 10.63 -28.73 -49.66
N VAL A 349 10.49 -30.01 -49.94
CA VAL A 349 11.49 -30.99 -50.32
C VAL A 349 12.04 -30.71 -51.73
N ARG A 350 13.34 -31.00 -51.90
CA ARG A 350 14.13 -30.98 -53.14
C ARG A 350 13.49 -31.77 -54.30
N ALA A 351 13.57 -31.22 -55.52
CA ALA A 351 13.87 -32.00 -56.73
C ALA A 351 14.47 -31.13 -57.88
N ALA A 352 15.60 -31.61 -58.38
CA ALA A 352 16.21 -31.55 -59.73
C ALA A 352 16.22 -30.27 -60.61
N ARG A 353 17.47 -29.85 -60.88
CA ARG A 353 18.10 -29.25 -62.09
C ARG A 353 17.27 -29.07 -63.38
N THR A 354 17.38 -27.86 -63.94
CA THR A 354 17.73 -27.63 -65.36
C THR A 354 18.41 -26.26 -65.55
N VAL A 355 19.29 -26.21 -66.55
CA VAL A 355 20.27 -25.15 -66.89
C VAL A 355 19.58 -23.98 -67.63
N SER A 356 20.02 -22.72 -67.44
CA SER A 356 20.33 -21.75 -68.52
C SER A 356 20.67 -20.31 -68.06
N ARG A 357 21.91 -19.93 -68.39
CA ARG A 357 22.45 -18.64 -68.89
C ARG A 357 22.47 -17.37 -68.01
N PRO A 358 23.62 -16.66 -67.93
CA PRO A 358 23.78 -15.45 -67.13
C PRO A 358 23.41 -14.19 -67.93
N ALA A 359 22.89 -13.17 -67.26
CA ALA A 359 22.85 -11.81 -67.79
C ALA A 359 22.96 -10.77 -66.66
N SER A 360 24.06 -10.05 -66.71
CA SER A 360 24.25 -8.63 -66.39
C SER A 360 23.92 -8.12 -64.99
N GLN A 361 25.01 -7.82 -64.28
CA GLN A 361 25.10 -6.83 -63.22
C GLN A 361 24.40 -5.52 -63.62
N VAL A 362 23.41 -5.12 -62.82
CA VAL A 362 23.06 -3.72 -62.65
C VAL A 362 23.69 -3.31 -61.33
N VAL A 363 24.70 -2.45 -61.42
CA VAL A 363 25.23 -1.70 -60.28
C VAL A 363 24.09 -0.85 -59.76
N ALA A 364 23.50 -1.26 -58.63
CA ALA A 364 22.62 -0.40 -57.87
C ALA A 364 23.48 0.67 -57.18
N GLU A 365 23.29 1.90 -57.63
CA GLU A 365 23.67 3.13 -56.95
C GLU A 365 23.36 3.04 -55.44
N PRO A 366 24.31 3.33 -54.54
CA PRO A 366 24.02 3.31 -53.11
C PRO A 366 23.05 4.46 -52.81
N ALA A 367 21.82 4.11 -52.45
CA ALA A 367 20.83 5.05 -51.96
C ALA A 367 21.40 5.88 -50.79
N PRO A 368 21.05 7.18 -50.68
CA PRO A 368 21.63 8.08 -49.68
C PRO A 368 21.24 7.61 -48.27
N GLN A 369 22.23 7.37 -47.41
CA GLN A 369 22.02 7.26 -45.97
C GLN A 369 22.12 8.65 -45.34
N PRO A 370 21.03 9.21 -44.77
CA PRO A 370 21.09 9.58 -43.36
C PRO A 370 19.74 9.36 -42.63
N PRO A 371 19.75 8.93 -41.35
CA PRO A 371 19.47 9.92 -40.30
C PRO A 371 20.19 9.69 -38.94
N VAL A 372 21.08 8.70 -38.80
CA VAL A 372 21.69 8.38 -37.48
C VAL A 372 22.87 9.30 -37.13
N ASP A 373 23.62 9.80 -38.13
CA ASP A 373 24.84 10.59 -37.90
C ASP A 373 24.55 12.09 -37.69
N GLU A 374 23.50 12.64 -38.31
CA GLU A 374 23.11 14.05 -38.16
C GLU A 374 22.52 14.33 -36.77
N GLN A 375 21.69 13.42 -36.27
CA GLN A 375 21.11 13.54 -34.93
C GLN A 375 22.18 13.46 -33.83
N ALA A 376 23.16 12.57 -33.97
CA ALA A 376 24.30 12.46 -33.06
C ALA A 376 25.19 13.73 -33.07
N ARG A 377 25.38 14.35 -34.25
CA ARG A 377 26.07 15.63 -34.38
C ARG A 377 25.31 16.77 -33.70
N LEU A 378 24.00 16.85 -33.90
CA LEU A 378 23.14 17.86 -33.28
C LEU A 378 23.12 17.73 -31.76
N GLU A 379 23.02 16.50 -31.22
CA GLU A 379 23.07 16.25 -29.79
C GLU A 379 24.43 16.63 -29.19
N SER A 380 25.52 16.34 -29.90
CA SER A 380 26.88 16.73 -29.49
C SER A 380 27.05 18.26 -29.49
N GLN A 381 26.46 18.95 -30.48
CA GLN A 381 26.46 20.41 -30.55
C GLN A 381 25.69 21.04 -29.38
N ILE A 382 24.47 20.56 -29.09
CA ILE A 382 23.66 21.05 -27.97
C ILE A 382 24.35 20.78 -26.64
N ARG A 383 24.98 19.61 -26.47
CA ARG A 383 25.80 19.31 -25.30
C ARG A 383 26.95 20.32 -25.14
N GLY A 384 27.58 20.72 -26.25
CA GLY A 384 28.60 21.78 -26.26
C GLY A 384 28.03 23.13 -25.79
N MET A 385 26.84 23.50 -26.24
CA MET A 385 26.20 24.78 -25.90
C MET A 385 25.79 24.85 -24.41
N LEU A 386 25.37 23.72 -23.84
CA LEU A 386 25.01 23.58 -22.42
C LEU A 386 26.16 23.87 -21.47
N ILE A 387 27.40 23.61 -21.88
CA ILE A 387 28.58 23.86 -21.06
C ILE A 387 28.71 25.37 -20.81
N GLY A 388 28.93 25.72 -19.54
CA GLY A 388 29.05 27.10 -19.09
C GLY A 388 28.20 27.39 -17.85
N SER A 389 28.15 28.67 -17.50
CA SER A 389 27.44 29.19 -16.35
C SER A 389 26.09 29.76 -16.79
N TRP A 390 25.03 29.38 -16.10
CA TRP A 390 23.65 29.74 -16.41
C TRP A 390 22.96 30.29 -15.16
N SER A 391 22.17 31.35 -15.32
CA SER A 391 21.41 31.95 -14.22
C SER A 391 19.92 31.96 -14.50
N MET A 392 19.12 31.76 -13.46
CA MET A 392 17.68 32.00 -13.48
C MET A 392 17.23 32.65 -12.18
N ALA A 393 16.10 33.35 -12.23
CA ALA A 393 15.43 33.88 -11.06
C ALA A 393 14.03 33.27 -10.97
N ASP A 394 13.62 32.90 -9.76
CA ASP A 394 12.28 32.42 -9.46
C ASP A 394 11.73 33.08 -8.19
N ARG A 395 10.56 32.61 -7.72
CA ARG A 395 9.91 33.13 -6.51
C ARG A 395 10.75 32.95 -5.23
N LYS A 396 11.69 32.01 -5.20
CA LYS A 396 12.53 31.70 -4.03
C LYS A 396 13.82 32.53 -4.06
N GLY A 397 14.32 32.90 -5.24
CA GLY A 397 15.48 33.75 -5.42
C GLY A 397 16.23 33.43 -6.71
N ASN A 398 17.54 33.64 -6.70
CA ASN A 398 18.38 33.44 -7.89
C ASN A 398 19.12 32.11 -7.80
N VAL A 399 19.25 31.41 -8.92
CA VAL A 399 20.09 30.21 -9.07
C VAL A 399 21.10 30.43 -10.15
N VAL A 400 22.34 30.05 -9.87
CA VAL A 400 23.41 29.91 -10.85
C VAL A 400 23.78 28.44 -10.96
N VAL A 401 23.81 27.87 -12.16
CA VAL A 401 24.24 26.51 -12.45
C VAL A 401 25.42 26.56 -13.41
N VAL A 402 26.48 25.81 -13.10
CA VAL A 402 27.68 25.67 -13.93
C VAL A 402 27.77 24.23 -14.40
N PHE A 403 27.65 24.02 -15.70
CA PHE A 403 27.86 22.71 -16.35
C PHE A 403 29.27 22.62 -16.91
N ARG A 404 30.02 21.60 -16.51
CA ARG A 404 31.40 21.37 -16.96
C ARG A 404 31.50 20.26 -18.02
N PRO A 405 32.50 20.30 -18.92
CA PRO A 405 32.66 19.30 -19.98
C PRO A 405 32.84 17.86 -19.45
N ASP A 406 33.42 17.71 -18.26
CA ASP A 406 33.66 16.42 -17.59
C ASP A 406 32.38 15.75 -17.06
N GLY A 407 31.22 16.37 -17.24
CA GLY A 407 29.95 15.86 -16.75
C GLY A 407 29.68 16.21 -15.29
N SER A 408 30.52 17.04 -14.64
CA SER A 408 30.23 17.59 -13.32
C SER A 408 29.43 18.90 -13.41
N PHE A 409 28.62 19.17 -12.40
CA PHE A 409 27.95 20.46 -12.26
C PHE A 409 28.11 21.03 -10.86
N THR A 410 27.94 22.35 -10.75
CA THR A 410 27.77 23.05 -9.48
C THR A 410 26.56 23.98 -9.60
N SER A 411 25.75 24.08 -8.56
CA SER A 411 24.62 24.97 -8.49
C SER A 411 24.68 25.79 -7.20
N THR A 412 24.40 27.07 -7.28
CA THR A 412 24.35 27.99 -6.14
C THR A 412 23.02 28.73 -6.17
N ARG A 413 22.19 28.54 -5.14
CA ARG A 413 20.94 29.25 -4.93
C ARG A 413 21.13 30.32 -3.86
N THR A 414 20.75 31.55 -4.17
CA THR A 414 20.68 32.69 -3.26
C THR A 414 19.22 33.03 -2.99
N TYR A 415 18.77 32.95 -1.74
CA TYR A 415 17.36 33.19 -1.38
C TYR A 415 17.05 34.69 -1.24
N ALA A 416 15.90 35.13 -1.76
CA ALA A 416 15.51 36.54 -1.71
C ALA A 416 15.01 37.00 -0.32
N ARG A 417 14.58 36.08 0.54
CA ARG A 417 14.13 36.36 1.92
C ARG A 417 14.94 35.55 2.91
N ARG A 418 15.53 36.22 3.90
CA ARG A 418 16.20 35.59 5.03
C ARG A 418 15.17 34.91 5.94
N ARG A 419 15.29 33.60 6.11
CA ARG A 419 14.55 32.84 7.13
C ARG A 419 15.48 32.59 8.31
N LEU A 420 14.95 32.67 9.53
CA LEU A 420 15.75 32.78 10.76
C LEU A 420 16.68 31.56 11.06
N PHE A 421 16.63 30.49 10.28
CA PHE A 421 17.42 29.26 10.48
C PHE A 421 17.81 28.53 9.18
N GLU A 422 17.66 29.14 8.01
CA GLU A 422 18.07 28.56 6.72
C GLU A 422 19.30 29.32 6.19
N PRO A 423 20.27 28.64 5.54
CA PRO A 423 21.43 29.32 4.98
C PRO A 423 21.03 30.27 3.83
N ASP A 424 21.54 31.49 3.85
CA ASP A 424 21.30 32.51 2.81
C ASP A 424 21.68 32.02 1.40
N VAL A 425 22.62 31.08 1.33
CA VAL A 425 23.15 30.49 0.10
C VAL A 425 23.23 28.98 0.22
N VAL A 426 22.59 28.28 -0.72
CA VAL A 426 22.68 26.83 -0.87
C VAL A 426 23.55 26.49 -2.06
N THR A 427 24.57 25.67 -1.86
CA THR A 427 25.45 25.19 -2.92
C THR A 427 25.36 23.69 -3.03
N SER A 428 25.19 23.20 -4.26
CA SER A 428 25.05 21.80 -4.60
C SER A 428 26.02 21.43 -5.72
N ASN A 429 26.49 20.20 -5.75
CA ASN A 429 27.38 19.67 -6.77
C ASN A 429 27.05 18.21 -7.07
N GLY A 430 27.43 17.75 -8.26
CA GLY A 430 27.21 16.36 -8.67
C GLY A 430 27.48 16.18 -10.16
N ILE A 431 26.71 15.32 -10.81
CA ILE A 431 26.88 15.01 -12.23
C ILE A 431 25.70 15.50 -13.07
N TRP A 432 25.96 15.79 -14.33
CA TRP A 432 24.94 16.07 -15.33
C TRP A 432 25.17 15.23 -16.60
N SER A 433 24.09 14.95 -17.30
CA SER A 433 24.11 14.31 -18.61
C SER A 433 23.07 14.94 -19.52
N TYR A 434 23.33 14.95 -20.81
CA TYR A 434 22.38 15.36 -21.83
C TYR A 434 22.15 14.23 -22.82
N ASN A 435 20.88 13.90 -23.08
CA ASN A 435 20.48 12.89 -24.06
C ASN A 435 19.09 13.24 -24.63
N ARG A 436 18.93 13.19 -25.95
CA ARG A 436 17.64 13.42 -26.65
C ARG A 436 16.88 14.66 -26.17
N GLY A 437 17.55 15.80 -26.08
CA GLY A 437 16.91 17.05 -25.64
C GLY A 437 16.68 17.17 -24.14
N VAL A 438 17.10 16.19 -23.33
CA VAL A 438 16.87 16.18 -21.88
C VAL A 438 18.18 16.34 -21.14
N VAL A 439 18.22 17.29 -20.19
CA VAL A 439 19.29 17.47 -19.22
C VAL A 439 18.88 16.78 -17.92
N SER A 440 19.69 15.83 -17.47
CA SER A 440 19.53 15.17 -16.17
C SER A 440 20.69 15.58 -15.27
N ILE A 441 20.39 15.91 -14.02
CA ILE A 441 21.34 16.35 -13.02
C ILE A 441 21.15 15.48 -11.78
N SER A 442 22.20 14.94 -11.19
CA SER A 442 22.15 14.18 -9.94
C SER A 442 23.09 14.81 -8.91
N VAL A 443 22.54 15.23 -7.78
CA VAL A 443 23.24 15.92 -6.69
C VAL A 443 23.89 14.91 -5.76
N TYR A 444 25.21 15.02 -5.56
CA TYR A 444 25.98 14.16 -4.65
C TYR A 444 26.53 14.90 -3.43
N GLY A 445 26.70 16.22 -3.54
CA GLY A 445 27.09 17.08 -2.42
C GLY A 445 26.18 18.31 -2.36
N SER A 446 25.83 18.73 -1.16
CA SER A 446 25.09 19.96 -0.90
C SER A 446 25.28 20.39 0.55
N ASN A 447 25.32 21.69 0.80
CA ASN A 447 25.26 22.22 2.17
C ASN A 447 23.82 22.19 2.73
N GLU A 448 22.82 21.93 1.89
CA GLU A 448 21.46 21.62 2.29
C GLU A 448 21.25 20.10 2.25
N ARG A 449 21.14 19.47 3.44
CA ARG A 449 21.04 18.01 3.56
C ARG A 449 19.86 17.41 2.79
N ASN A 450 18.80 18.19 2.60
CA ASN A 450 17.62 17.76 1.87
C ASN A 450 17.88 17.58 0.38
N LEU A 451 18.91 18.21 -0.21
CA LEU A 451 19.21 18.11 -1.65
C LEU A 451 20.17 16.97 -2.00
N LEU A 452 20.74 16.28 -1.00
CA LEU A 452 21.65 15.16 -1.22
C LEU A 452 20.91 13.97 -1.83
N GLY A 453 21.38 13.48 -2.97
CA GLY A 453 20.76 12.36 -3.70
C GLY A 453 19.55 12.76 -4.56
N HIS A 454 19.20 14.06 -4.62
CA HIS A 454 18.17 14.56 -5.53
C HIS A 454 18.63 14.46 -6.98
N SER A 455 17.70 14.21 -7.89
CA SER A 455 17.95 14.31 -9.33
C SER A 455 16.91 15.19 -10.00
N LEU A 456 17.36 16.11 -10.84
CA LEU A 456 16.53 17.03 -11.62
C LEU A 456 16.59 16.61 -13.09
N VAL A 457 15.45 16.62 -13.78
CA VAL A 457 15.36 16.35 -15.20
C VAL A 457 14.63 17.51 -15.86
N SER A 458 15.18 18.05 -16.94
CA SER A 458 14.60 19.18 -17.65
C SER A 458 14.76 18.98 -19.16
N ARG A 459 13.69 19.22 -19.93
CA ARG A 459 13.72 19.14 -21.38
C ARG A 459 14.08 20.49 -21.98
N ILE A 460 15.15 20.57 -22.75
CA ILE A 460 15.49 21.78 -23.52
C ILE A 460 14.46 21.96 -24.63
N GLN A 461 13.74 23.08 -24.59
CA GLN A 461 12.84 23.52 -25.66
C GLN A 461 13.60 24.32 -26.71
N SER A 462 14.55 25.14 -26.27
CA SER A 462 15.46 25.88 -27.14
C SER A 462 16.74 26.26 -26.39
N ILE A 463 17.86 26.36 -27.12
CA ILE A 463 19.14 26.81 -26.58
C ILE A 463 19.85 27.66 -27.62
N GLY A 464 20.38 28.80 -27.18
CA GLY A 464 21.21 29.71 -27.96
C GLY A 464 22.42 30.16 -27.14
N ASP A 465 23.22 31.06 -27.71
CA ASP A 465 24.49 31.48 -27.09
C ASP A 465 24.30 32.23 -25.77
N ASP A 466 23.20 32.98 -25.62
CA ASP A 466 22.94 33.81 -24.44
C ASP A 466 21.78 33.32 -23.56
N ALA A 467 20.93 32.41 -24.05
CA ALA A 467 19.74 31.96 -23.34
C ALA A 467 19.34 30.51 -23.66
N MET A 468 18.74 29.85 -22.68
CA MET A 468 18.17 28.52 -22.80
C MET A 468 16.76 28.52 -22.21
N VAL A 469 15.81 27.92 -22.93
CA VAL A 469 14.48 27.62 -22.42
C VAL A 469 14.39 26.13 -22.18
N ALA A 470 14.10 25.75 -20.95
CA ALA A 470 13.84 24.36 -20.59
C ALA A 470 12.44 24.22 -20.01
N ALA A 471 11.80 23.07 -20.22
CA ALA A 471 10.56 22.69 -19.57
C ALA A 471 10.88 21.70 -18.44
N ASP A 472 10.26 21.91 -17.29
CA ASP A 472 10.27 20.92 -16.22
C ASP A 472 9.27 19.79 -16.47
N ASN A 473 9.15 18.91 -15.49
CA ASN A 473 8.46 17.64 -15.54
C ASN A 473 6.92 17.74 -15.38
N VAL A 474 6.33 18.95 -15.29
CA VAL A 474 4.89 19.23 -15.55
C VAL A 474 4.72 20.15 -16.75
N GLY A 475 5.79 20.40 -17.51
CA GLY A 475 5.77 21.25 -18.68
C GLY A 475 5.82 22.74 -18.37
N GLN A 476 6.14 23.16 -17.15
CA GLN A 476 6.34 24.57 -16.85
C GLN A 476 7.70 25.02 -17.42
N LEU A 477 7.69 26.16 -18.13
CA LEU A 477 8.87 26.69 -18.79
C LEU A 477 9.73 27.52 -17.85
N MET A 478 11.04 27.29 -17.90
CA MET A 478 12.08 28.07 -17.24
C MET A 478 13.04 28.64 -18.28
N THR A 479 13.43 29.90 -18.08
CA THR A 479 14.39 30.60 -18.93
C THR A 479 15.67 30.83 -18.13
N LEU A 480 16.79 30.33 -18.66
CA LEU A 480 18.12 30.53 -18.12
C LEU A 480 18.89 31.48 -19.02
N ARG A 481 19.67 32.39 -18.43
CA ARG A 481 20.57 33.29 -19.14
C ARG A 481 22.02 32.87 -18.91
N LYS A 482 22.81 32.83 -19.97
CA LYS A 482 24.24 32.50 -19.87
C LYS A 482 24.97 33.65 -19.16
N ILE A 483 25.80 33.30 -18.19
CA ILE A 483 26.68 34.24 -17.50
C ILE A 483 28.00 34.21 -18.26
N ARG A 484 28.41 35.38 -18.77
CA ARG A 484 29.66 35.56 -19.51
C ARG A 484 30.86 35.62 -18.58
#